data_AF-A0A7H0MKC0-F1
#
_entry.id   AF-A0A7H0MKC0-F1
#
_cell.length_a   1.000
_cell.length_b   1.000
_cell.length_c   1.000
_cell.angle_alpha   90.00
_cell.angle_beta   90.00
_cell.angle_gamma   90.00
#
_symmetry.space_group_name_H-M   'P 1'
#
loop_
_entity.id
_entity.type
_entity.pdbx_description
1 polymer ?
#
loop_
_entity_poly.entity_id
_entity_poly.type
_entity_poly.pdbx_seq_one_letter_code
_entity_poly.pdbx_strand_id
1 'polypeptide(L)'
;MGEIMIRVIAAGCIALFSACSWSAGITLLCDEYSVEVEPNGLTVNGRHYSDPREKPYKIGNQYTGRSLFYSDKQDQNTETNWVAIHVITQLGTGTKAFFFSDKNHTDEKAILCSQDKETPSP
;
A
#
# COMPACT_ATOMS: atom_id res chain seq x y z
N MET A 1 4.79 -47.44 1.23
CA MET A 1 3.60 -47.38 0.37
C MET A 1 2.41 -47.27 1.30
N GLY A 2 1.60 -46.23 1.35
CA GLY A 2 1.47 -44.97 0.64
C GLY A 2 0.26 -44.26 1.29
N GLU A 3 0.26 -42.93 1.27
CA GLU A 3 -0.94 -42.06 1.15
C GLU A 3 -2.00 -42.07 2.29
N ILE A 4 -2.60 -41.00 2.81
CA ILE A 4 -2.66 -39.57 2.52
C ILE A 4 -3.15 -38.84 3.80
N MET A 5 -2.48 -37.73 4.08
CA MET A 5 -2.85 -36.56 4.89
C MET A 5 -4.27 -36.03 4.62
N ILE A 6 -5.08 -35.72 5.64
CA ILE A 6 -5.72 -34.39 5.81
C ILE A 6 -5.96 -34.13 7.31
N ARG A 7 -5.08 -33.36 7.97
CA ARG A 7 -5.42 -32.63 9.20
C ARG A 7 -6.03 -31.30 8.75
N VAL A 8 -7.33 -31.16 8.96
CA VAL A 8 -8.05 -29.89 8.74
C VAL A 8 -7.57 -28.90 9.80
N ILE A 9 -6.57 -28.10 9.46
CA ILE A 9 -6.30 -26.84 10.16
C ILE A 9 -7.30 -25.86 9.58
N ALA A 10 -8.49 -25.82 10.18
CA ALA A 10 -9.46 -24.77 9.92
C ALA A 10 -8.78 -23.43 10.25
N ALA A 11 -8.48 -22.69 9.20
CA ALA A 11 -7.87 -21.37 9.24
C ALA A 11 -8.71 -20.46 10.13
N GLY A 12 -8.21 -20.25 11.36
CA GLY A 12 -8.74 -19.23 12.26
C GLY A 12 -8.44 -17.85 11.70
N CYS A 13 -9.50 -17.05 11.61
CA CYS A 13 -9.50 -15.59 11.47
C CYS A 13 -9.23 -15.00 10.08
N ILE A 14 -10.04 -15.37 9.08
CA ILE A 14 -10.53 -14.38 8.10
C ILE A 14 -11.72 -13.66 8.76
N ALA A 15 -11.42 -12.78 9.70
CA ALA A 15 -12.40 -11.90 10.33
C ALA A 15 -11.99 -10.43 10.12
N LEU A 16 -11.53 -10.09 8.91
CA LEU A 16 -11.21 -8.71 8.50
C LEU A 16 -12.29 -8.10 7.59
N PHE A 17 -13.37 -8.82 7.26
CA PHE A 17 -14.42 -8.33 6.36
C PHE A 17 -15.83 -8.41 6.97
N SER A 18 -15.95 -8.08 8.26
CA SER A 18 -17.25 -7.85 8.89
C SER A 18 -17.52 -6.36 9.06
N ALA A 19 -17.49 -5.62 7.96
CA ALA A 19 -18.29 -4.41 7.73
C ALA A 19 -18.20 -4.10 6.22
N CYS A 20 -19.34 -3.76 5.64
CA CYS A 20 -19.60 -3.72 4.22
C CYS A 20 -18.68 -2.77 3.41
N SER A 21 -18.35 -3.21 2.20
CA SER A 21 -18.12 -2.38 1.01
C SER A 21 -16.95 -1.40 0.99
N TRP A 22 -15.69 -1.84 0.93
CA TRP A 22 -14.62 -1.01 0.33
C TRP A 22 -13.70 -1.82 -0.58
N SER A 23 -14.11 -1.93 -1.84
CA SER A 23 -13.20 -2.11 -2.99
C SER A 23 -12.75 -0.76 -3.56
N ALA A 24 -12.98 0.34 -2.84
CA ALA A 24 -12.60 1.67 -3.27
C ALA A 24 -11.13 1.91 -2.93
N GLY A 25 -10.31 2.12 -3.96
CA GLY A 25 -8.95 2.61 -3.78
C GLY A 25 -8.93 3.99 -3.12
N ILE A 26 -7.78 4.40 -2.57
CA ILE A 26 -7.57 5.77 -2.08
C ILE A 26 -6.88 6.61 -3.16
N THR A 27 -7.36 7.83 -3.37
CA THR A 27 -6.67 8.80 -4.24
C THR A 27 -5.82 9.72 -3.37
N LEU A 28 -4.54 9.83 -3.74
CA LEU A 28 -3.53 10.64 -3.10
C LEU A 28 -3.06 11.70 -4.09
N LEU A 29 -3.08 12.95 -3.67
CA LEU A 29 -2.49 14.08 -4.36
C LEU A 29 -1.12 14.34 -3.74
N CYS A 30 -0.08 14.00 -4.47
CA CYS A 30 1.30 14.32 -4.15
C CYS A 30 1.72 15.44 -5.12
N ASP A 31 2.48 16.43 -4.68
CA ASP A 31 2.86 17.65 -5.44
C ASP A 31 2.63 17.62 -6.98
N GLU A 32 3.45 16.86 -7.73
CA GLU A 32 3.35 16.68 -9.20
C GLU A 32 2.74 15.32 -9.64
N TYR A 33 2.29 14.49 -8.70
CA TYR A 33 1.80 13.13 -8.96
C TYR A 33 0.36 12.92 -8.46
N SER A 34 -0.50 12.42 -9.34
CA SER A 34 -1.77 11.82 -8.96
C SER A 34 -1.58 10.33 -8.75
N VAL A 35 -1.86 9.85 -7.53
CA VAL A 35 -1.63 8.46 -7.15
C VAL A 35 -2.92 7.80 -6.69
N GLU A 36 -3.32 6.71 -7.33
CA GLU A 36 -4.48 5.91 -6.97
C GLU A 36 -4.01 4.57 -6.39
N VAL A 37 -4.22 4.36 -5.09
CA VAL A 37 -3.87 3.11 -4.41
C VAL A 37 -5.05 2.16 -4.45
N GLU A 38 -4.90 1.07 -5.19
CA GLU A 38 -5.91 0.03 -5.36
C GLU A 38 -5.57 -1.19 -4.47
N PRO A 39 -6.52 -2.10 -4.18
CA PRO A 39 -6.26 -3.27 -3.32
C PRO A 39 -5.08 -4.15 -3.78
N ASN A 40 -4.81 -4.20 -5.09
CA ASN A 40 -3.78 -5.06 -5.68
C ASN A 40 -2.75 -4.29 -6.53
N GLY A 41 -2.76 -2.96 -6.48
CA GLY A 41 -1.93 -2.16 -7.37
C GLY A 41 -1.85 -0.68 -6.98
N LEU A 42 -1.10 0.07 -7.76
CA LEU A 42 -0.89 1.49 -7.60
C LEU A 42 -0.84 2.12 -8.99
N THR A 43 -1.73 3.06 -9.27
CA THR A 43 -1.69 3.82 -10.52
C THR A 43 -1.10 5.19 -10.24
N VAL A 44 -0.02 5.54 -10.94
CA VAL A 44 0.70 6.82 -10.79
C VAL A 44 0.69 7.52 -12.13
N ASN A 45 0.07 8.70 -12.21
CA ASN A 45 -0.06 9.48 -13.46
C ASN A 45 -0.56 8.62 -14.66
N GLY A 46 -1.49 7.69 -14.40
CA GLY A 46 -2.06 6.78 -15.40
C GLY A 46 -1.24 5.51 -15.71
N ARG A 47 -0.04 5.36 -15.14
CA ARG A 47 0.76 4.12 -15.25
C ARG A 47 0.47 3.20 -14.07
N HIS A 48 0.05 1.97 -14.36
CA HIS A 48 -0.29 0.99 -13.34
C HIS A 48 0.92 0.13 -12.92
N TYR A 49 1.11 0.02 -11.61
CA TYR A 49 2.10 -0.83 -10.96
C TYR A 49 1.37 -1.89 -10.13
N SER A 50 1.92 -3.10 -10.09
CA SER A 50 1.30 -4.26 -9.44
C SER A 50 2.28 -4.96 -8.50
N ASP A 51 1.88 -6.10 -7.94
CA ASP A 51 2.71 -6.92 -7.04
C ASP A 51 3.09 -6.16 -5.76
N PRO A 52 2.10 -5.72 -4.95
CA PRO A 52 2.39 -4.98 -3.72
C PRO A 52 3.24 -5.83 -2.77
N ARG A 53 4.38 -5.27 -2.35
CA ARG A 53 5.26 -5.85 -1.34
C ARG A 53 5.28 -4.94 -0.13
N GLU A 54 4.70 -5.41 0.97
CA GLU A 54 4.70 -4.68 2.23
C GLU A 54 6.02 -4.87 2.97
N LYS A 55 6.62 -3.76 3.43
CA LYS A 55 7.77 -3.75 4.32
C LYS A 55 7.43 -2.91 5.56
N PRO A 56 7.22 -3.53 6.73
CA PRO A 56 7.03 -2.79 7.97
C PRO A 56 8.34 -2.15 8.43
N TYR A 57 8.26 -1.00 9.09
CA TYR A 57 9.42 -0.38 9.76
C TYR A 57 9.00 0.37 11.03
N LYS A 58 9.91 0.39 12.01
CA LYS A 58 9.64 0.92 13.34
C LYS A 58 9.91 2.43 13.37
N ILE A 59 8.90 3.23 13.74
CA ILE A 59 9.01 4.68 13.87
C ILE A 59 8.58 5.08 15.28
N GLY A 60 9.52 5.03 16.22
CA GLY A 60 9.25 5.33 17.62
C GLY A 60 8.18 4.42 18.24
N ASN A 61 7.69 4.79 19.42
CA ASN A 61 6.70 3.98 20.17
C ASN A 61 5.26 4.47 19.96
N GLN A 62 5.06 5.65 19.37
CA GLN A 62 3.74 6.27 19.17
C GLN A 62 3.22 6.14 17.74
N TYR A 63 4.03 5.61 16.83
CA TYR A 63 3.69 5.46 15.42
C TYR A 63 4.00 4.05 14.93
N THR A 64 3.31 3.66 13.87
CA THR A 64 3.62 2.50 13.05
C THR A 64 3.85 2.95 11.62
N GLY A 65 4.88 2.39 10.98
CA GLY A 65 5.23 2.66 9.59
C GLY A 65 5.18 1.38 8.76
N ARG A 66 4.68 1.51 7.54
CA ARG A 66 4.80 0.48 6.50
C ARG A 66 5.05 1.12 5.14
N SER A 67 5.81 0.44 4.30
CA SER A 67 6.01 0.80 2.90
C SER A 67 5.32 -0.24 2.04
N LEU A 68 4.56 0.20 1.04
CA LEU A 68 4.00 -0.64 0.00
C LEU A 68 4.81 -0.39 -1.27
N PHE A 69 5.64 -1.35 -1.65
CA PHE A 69 6.45 -1.28 -2.88
C PHE A 69 5.68 -1.95 -4.01
N TYR A 70 5.65 -1.31 -5.17
CA TYR A 70 5.01 -1.83 -6.37
C TYR A 70 6.02 -1.85 -7.50
N SER A 71 5.80 -2.76 -8.46
CA SER A 71 6.63 -2.86 -9.65
C SER A 71 5.79 -2.95 -10.92
N ASP A 72 6.29 -2.36 -11.99
CA ASP A 72 5.74 -2.55 -13.33
C ASP A 72 6.41 -3.78 -13.97
N LYS A 73 5.68 -4.89 -14.03
CA LYS A 73 6.19 -6.15 -14.61
C LYS A 73 6.43 -6.07 -16.11
N GLN A 74 5.90 -5.06 -16.80
CA GLN A 74 6.12 -4.85 -18.23
C GLN A 74 7.44 -4.12 -18.49
N ASP A 75 7.97 -3.42 -17.48
CA ASP A 75 9.21 -2.66 -17.56
C ASP A 75 10.37 -3.48 -16.97
N GLN A 76 11.32 -3.85 -17.84
CA GLN A 76 12.48 -4.66 -17.45
C GLN A 76 13.57 -3.85 -16.73
N ASN A 77 13.45 -2.52 -16.69
CA ASN A 77 14.44 -1.68 -16.03
C ASN A 77 14.16 -1.61 -14.52
N THR A 78 14.84 -2.47 -13.76
CA THR A 78 14.72 -2.56 -12.29
C THR A 78 15.09 -1.28 -11.55
N GLU A 79 15.81 -0.35 -12.17
CA GLU A 79 16.15 0.94 -11.55
C GLU A 79 14.97 1.91 -11.56
N THR A 80 14.03 1.73 -12.49
CA THR A 80 12.94 2.69 -12.75
C THR A 80 11.55 2.10 -12.67
N ASN A 81 11.43 0.77 -12.64
CA ASN A 81 10.15 0.07 -12.69
C ASN A 81 9.48 -0.05 -11.31
N TRP A 82 9.92 0.70 -10.31
CA TRP A 82 9.39 0.62 -8.95
C TRP A 82 8.85 1.97 -8.50
N VAL A 83 7.86 1.90 -7.63
CA VAL A 83 7.28 3.02 -6.89
C VAL A 83 6.88 2.53 -5.50
N ALA A 84 6.80 3.41 -4.52
CA ALA A 84 6.32 3.05 -3.21
C ALA A 84 5.44 4.11 -2.56
N ILE A 85 4.51 3.63 -1.73
CA ILE A 85 3.72 4.46 -0.81
C ILE A 85 4.08 4.07 0.62
N HIS A 86 4.58 5.05 1.36
CA HIS A 86 4.83 4.95 2.79
C HIS A 86 3.60 5.43 3.56
N VAL A 87 3.14 4.62 4.50
CA VAL A 87 2.02 4.94 5.37
C VAL A 87 2.53 4.99 6.81
N ILE A 88 2.44 6.17 7.42
CA ILE A 88 2.73 6.38 8.84
C ILE A 88 1.41 6.57 9.56
N THR A 89 1.13 5.72 10.56
CA THR A 89 -0.09 5.83 11.38
C THR A 89 0.26 6.16 12.81
N GLN A 90 -0.37 7.19 13.38
CA GLN A 90 -0.27 7.51 14.79
C GLN A 90 -1.17 6.58 15.62
N LEU A 91 -0.58 5.82 16.55
CA LEU A 91 -1.30 4.76 17.28
C LEU A 91 -2.43 5.28 18.17
N GLY A 92 -2.30 6.50 18.71
CA GLY A 92 -3.29 7.08 19.61
C GLY A 92 -4.53 7.67 18.93
N THR A 93 -4.44 8.05 17.65
CA THR A 93 -5.51 8.75 16.93
C THR A 93 -5.97 8.02 15.67
N GLY A 94 -5.17 7.07 15.17
CA GLY A 94 -5.39 6.44 13.87
C GLY A 94 -5.07 7.35 12.67
N THR A 95 -4.61 8.58 12.91
CA THR A 95 -4.26 9.54 11.85
C THR A 95 -3.15 8.98 10.97
N LYS A 96 -3.32 9.09 9.65
CA LYS A 96 -2.37 8.59 8.66
C LYS A 96 -1.70 9.74 7.91
N ALA A 97 -0.41 9.58 7.63
CA ALA A 97 0.33 10.38 6.68
C ALA A 97 0.84 9.46 5.56
N PHE A 98 0.79 9.95 4.33
CA PHE A 98 1.17 9.23 3.13
C PHE A 98 2.36 9.91 2.47
N PHE A 99 3.36 9.14 2.07
CA PHE A 99 4.50 9.65 1.30
C PHE A 99 4.72 8.79 0.07
N PHE A 100 5.02 9.42 -1.06
CA PHE A 100 5.33 8.76 -2.31
C PHE A 100 6.83 8.78 -2.58
N SER A 101 7.36 7.65 -3.04
CA SER A 101 8.73 7.53 -3.50
C SER A 101 8.83 6.79 -4.83
N ASP A 102 9.79 7.21 -5.63
CA ASP A 102 10.18 6.59 -6.91
C ASP A 102 11.69 6.74 -7.10
N LYS A 103 12.18 6.39 -8.29
CA LYS A 103 13.60 6.53 -8.65
C LYS A 103 14.16 7.96 -8.48
N ASN A 104 13.33 9.00 -8.60
CA ASN A 104 13.72 10.40 -8.55
C ASN A 104 13.55 10.97 -7.13
N HIS A 105 12.60 10.42 -6.38
CA HIS A 105 12.22 10.81 -5.03
C HIS A 105 12.44 9.62 -4.10
N THR A 106 13.70 9.39 -3.71
CA THR A 106 14.08 8.27 -2.82
C THR A 106 13.42 8.40 -1.44
N ASP A 107 13.49 7.35 -0.61
CA ASP A 107 12.92 7.32 0.76
C ASP A 107 13.30 8.54 1.63
N GLU A 108 14.48 9.14 1.41
CA GLU A 108 14.96 10.32 2.14
C GLU A 108 14.36 11.65 1.64
N LYS A 109 13.75 11.62 0.44
CA LYS A 109 13.13 12.76 -0.25
C LYS A 109 11.72 12.40 -0.74
N ALA A 110 11.04 11.51 -0.03
CA ALA A 110 9.69 11.10 -0.37
C ALA A 110 8.72 12.29 -0.33
N ILE A 111 7.83 12.36 -1.31
CA ILE A 111 6.87 13.46 -1.47
C ILE A 111 5.71 13.24 -0.51
N LEU A 112 5.39 14.23 0.33
CA LEU A 112 4.19 14.19 1.16
C LEU A 112 2.93 14.25 0.29
N CYS A 113 2.02 13.32 0.50
CA CYS A 113 0.75 13.26 -0.21
C CYS A 113 -0.41 13.60 0.73
N SER A 114 -1.40 14.30 0.17
CA SER A 114 -2.69 14.51 0.82
C SER A 114 -3.69 13.53 0.24
N GLN A 115 -4.56 12.96 1.07
CA GLN A 115 -5.68 12.19 0.55
C GLN A 115 -6.68 13.18 -0.08
N ASP A 116 -6.97 13.02 -1.38
CA ASP A 116 -8.10 13.74 -1.97
C ASP A 116 -9.36 13.21 -1.29
N LYS A 117 -10.26 14.12 -0.90
CA LYS A 117 -11.37 13.89 0.04
C LYS A 117 -11.94 12.47 -0.09
N GLU A 118 -12.09 11.77 1.05
CA GLU A 118 -12.81 10.49 1.12
C GLU A 118 -14.02 10.54 0.20
N THR A 119 -14.07 9.67 -0.81
CA THR A 119 -15.31 9.42 -1.54
C THR A 119 -16.34 9.04 -0.48
N PRO A 120 -17.39 9.84 -0.25
CA PRO A 120 -18.38 9.49 0.75
C PRO A 120 -18.95 8.14 0.35
N SER A 121 -18.88 7.19 1.28
CA SER A 121 -19.53 5.90 1.07
C SER A 121 -21.04 6.14 0.97
N PRO A 122 -21.72 5.53 -0.02
CA PRO A 122 -23.17 5.65 -0.17
C PRO A 122 -23.93 5.06 1.02
#